data_AF-A0A838UNE9-F1
#
_entry.id   AF-A0A838UNE9-F1
#
_cell.length_a   1.000
_cell.length_b   1.000
_cell.length_c   1.000
_cell.angle_alpha   90.00
_cell.angle_beta   90.00
_cell.angle_gamma   90.00
#
_symmetry.space_group_name_H-M   'P 1'
#
loop_
_entity.id
_entity.type
_entity.pdbx_description
1 polymer ?
#
loop_
_entity_poly.entity_id
_entity_poly.type
_entity_poly.pdbx_seq_one_letter_code
_entity_poly.pdbx_strand_id
1 'polypeptide(L)'
;MLAPLPATDSGALNALWALRRDRLLVVLAYVAIVAIGLVVASFFVRALLLLTIAALVAYALFPIIRWVSRFLPRPLAFVLVYLLLLGSLGAIGYFVVTTAIGQIASLITQLGVLLTPGANGSPSPLFQLLQQVGLSQDQITSLKNQVVGQLEGTAQSVVPLVTGIVNSLLDVVLVLVLSVYLLLDGQRVTTWMATETPLAARDRVASFLAILQRVVGGYLRGQLIMSSLIGVLVGGGMFLFHVPDAILLGVLAFVLEFIPTFGTLTSGLVCVLIALTQGWLIALFVLIYFVVVHVIEGDVVGPRVLSRAIGVHPAVSILALIAGGELFGIVGALFASLAAGLIQAVVASIYQEWRVSHPRQFPMPASAVPEMAAVATPVSEAPHDEV
;
A
#
# COMPACT_ATOMS: atom_id res chain seq x y z
N MET A 1 21.77 -9.41 -82.11
CA MET A 1 22.67 -10.07 -81.14
C MET A 1 22.20 -9.70 -79.74
N LEU A 2 21.46 -10.58 -79.07
CA LEU A 2 21.10 -10.44 -77.66
C LEU A 2 22.06 -11.35 -76.86
N ALA A 3 22.85 -10.77 -75.97
CA ALA A 3 23.78 -11.51 -75.12
C ALA A 3 23.00 -12.38 -74.11
N PRO A 4 23.44 -13.63 -73.84
CA PRO A 4 22.79 -14.49 -72.86
C PRO A 4 22.99 -13.94 -71.45
N LEU A 5 21.92 -13.88 -70.65
CA LEU A 5 21.99 -13.46 -69.25
C LEU A 5 22.78 -14.49 -68.42
N PRO A 6 23.61 -14.05 -67.46
CA PRO A 6 24.39 -14.95 -66.62
C PRO A 6 23.46 -15.80 -65.74
N ALA A 7 23.76 -17.10 -65.67
CA ALA A 7 23.06 -18.04 -64.80
C ALA A 7 23.15 -17.58 -63.34
N THR A 8 22.00 -17.45 -62.68
CA THR A 8 21.94 -17.07 -61.27
C THR A 8 22.40 -18.25 -60.42
N ASP A 9 23.43 -18.06 -59.59
CA ASP A 9 23.96 -19.05 -58.65
C ASP A 9 22.93 -19.36 -57.55
N SER A 10 22.03 -20.30 -57.85
CA SER A 10 20.96 -20.75 -56.96
C SER A 10 21.48 -21.30 -55.62
N GLY A 11 22.70 -21.85 -55.60
CA GLY A 11 23.37 -22.33 -54.38
C GLY A 11 23.76 -21.22 -53.41
N ALA A 12 24.25 -20.08 -53.91
CA ALA A 12 24.66 -18.94 -53.08
C ALA A 12 23.44 -18.26 -52.43
N LEU A 13 22.33 -18.16 -53.17
CA LEU A 13 21.06 -17.65 -52.65
C LEU A 13 20.51 -18.55 -51.54
N ASN A 14 20.53 -19.87 -51.73
CA ASN A 14 20.06 -20.82 -50.71
C ASN A 14 20.90 -20.80 -49.43
N ALA A 15 22.22 -20.63 -49.54
CA ALA A 15 23.12 -20.50 -48.38
C ALA A 15 22.87 -19.21 -47.57
N LEU A 16 22.62 -18.09 -48.26
CA LEU A 16 22.26 -16.81 -47.61
C LEU A 16 20.88 -16.88 -46.94
N TRP A 17 19.91 -17.57 -47.55
CA TRP A 17 18.59 -17.82 -46.96
C TRP A 17 18.67 -18.73 -45.74
N ALA A 18 19.49 -19.78 -45.76
CA ALA A 18 19.71 -20.66 -44.62
C ALA A 18 20.33 -19.91 -43.43
N LEU A 19 21.36 -19.10 -43.66
CA LEU A 19 22.00 -18.29 -42.61
C LEU A 19 21.05 -17.24 -42.01
N ARG A 20 20.18 -16.62 -42.82
CA ARG A 20 19.14 -15.70 -42.32
C ARG A 20 18.08 -16.42 -41.50
N ARG A 21 17.60 -17.57 -41.98
CA ARG A 21 16.61 -18.39 -41.27
C ARG A 21 17.15 -18.85 -39.92
N ASP A 22 18.39 -19.36 -39.88
CA ASP A 22 18.96 -19.92 -38.65
C ASP A 22 19.26 -18.82 -37.63
N ARG A 23 19.69 -17.62 -38.06
CA ARG A 23 19.79 -16.45 -37.17
C ARG A 23 18.44 -16.01 -36.61
N LEU A 24 17.39 -16.02 -37.43
CA LEU A 24 16.03 -15.71 -36.97
C LEU A 24 15.51 -16.75 -35.98
N LEU A 25 15.78 -18.04 -36.20
CA LEU A 25 15.42 -19.12 -35.27
C LEU A 25 16.16 -19.01 -33.94
N VAL A 26 17.45 -18.65 -33.96
CA VAL A 26 18.23 -18.43 -32.74
C VAL A 26 17.72 -17.21 -31.96
N VAL A 27 17.43 -16.10 -32.64
CA VAL A 27 16.83 -14.92 -32.00
C VAL A 27 15.46 -15.26 -31.41
N LEU A 28 14.62 -16.00 -32.15
CA LEU A 28 13.29 -16.40 -31.69
C LEU A 28 13.36 -17.38 -30.51
N ALA A 29 14.32 -18.30 -30.51
CA ALA A 29 14.58 -19.20 -29.38
C ALA A 29 15.07 -18.42 -28.14
N TYR A 30 15.94 -17.43 -28.31
CA TYR A 30 16.40 -16.57 -27.21
C TYR A 30 15.26 -15.73 -26.63
N VAL A 31 14.43 -15.14 -27.50
CA VAL A 31 13.21 -14.43 -27.10
C VAL A 31 12.25 -15.36 -26.36
N ALA A 32 12.06 -16.59 -26.83
CA ALA A 32 11.22 -17.58 -26.15
C ALA A 32 11.78 -17.98 -24.78
N ILE A 33 13.08 -18.19 -24.64
CA ILE A 33 13.73 -18.51 -23.36
C ILE A 33 13.59 -17.34 -22.37
N VAL A 34 13.83 -16.11 -22.82
CA VAL A 34 13.65 -14.91 -21.99
C VAL A 34 12.19 -14.75 -21.59
N ALA A 35 11.24 -14.94 -22.52
CA ALA A 35 9.81 -14.88 -22.24
C ALA A 35 9.38 -15.94 -21.22
N ILE A 36 9.83 -17.19 -21.37
CA ILE A 36 9.57 -18.27 -20.40
C ILE A 36 10.19 -17.94 -19.04
N GLY A 37 11.43 -17.43 -19.02
CA GLY A 37 12.09 -16.98 -17.80
C GLY A 37 11.32 -15.88 -17.07
N LEU A 38 10.79 -14.90 -17.80
CA LEU A 38 9.95 -13.83 -17.26
C LEU A 38 8.60 -14.36 -16.73
N VAL A 39 7.99 -15.32 -17.42
CA VAL A 39 6.74 -15.97 -16.98
C VAL A 39 6.97 -16.81 -15.71
N VAL A 40 8.06 -17.58 -15.64
CA VAL A 40 8.39 -18.37 -14.44
C VAL A 40 8.72 -17.44 -13.26
N ALA A 41 9.47 -16.37 -13.51
CA ALA A 41 9.77 -15.36 -12.51
C ALA A 41 8.49 -14.68 -11.99
N SER A 42 7.52 -14.39 -12.85
CA SER A 42 6.26 -13.77 -12.42
C SER A 42 5.44 -14.70 -11.51
N PHE A 43 5.41 -16.00 -11.78
CA PHE A 43 4.80 -16.97 -10.86
C PHE A 43 5.49 -17.01 -9.50
N PHE A 44 6.82 -16.98 -9.48
CA PHE A 44 7.58 -16.97 -8.23
C PHE A 44 7.35 -15.69 -7.43
N VAL A 45 7.33 -14.53 -8.09
CA VAL A 45 7.02 -13.24 -7.45
C VAL A 45 5.59 -13.24 -6.89
N ARG A 46 4.61 -13.76 -7.65
CA ARG A 46 3.22 -13.87 -7.19
C ARG A 46 3.12 -14.74 -5.93
N ALA A 47 3.76 -15.91 -5.93
CA ALA A 47 3.79 -16.80 -4.77
C ALA A 47 4.50 -16.17 -3.56
N LEU A 48 5.63 -15.49 -3.79
CA LEU A 48 6.40 -14.81 -2.74
C LEU A 48 5.61 -13.65 -2.13
N LEU A 49 4.89 -12.89 -2.95
CA LEU A 49 3.99 -11.83 -2.47
C LEU A 49 2.88 -12.43 -1.61
N LEU A 50 2.16 -13.45 -2.09
CA LEU A 50 1.12 -14.12 -1.30
C LEU A 50 1.64 -14.64 0.04
N LEU A 51 2.81 -15.27 0.03
CA LEU A 51 3.47 -15.77 1.25
C LEU A 51 3.82 -14.62 2.21
N THR A 52 4.33 -13.50 1.68
CA THR A 52 4.68 -12.32 2.48
C THR A 52 3.43 -11.71 3.11
N ILE A 53 2.35 -11.60 2.34
CA ILE A 53 1.06 -11.10 2.82
C ILE A 53 0.51 -12.03 3.91
N ALA A 54 0.53 -13.34 3.67
CA ALA A 54 0.09 -14.34 4.65
C ALA A 54 0.90 -14.29 5.95
N ALA A 55 2.22 -14.11 5.85
CA ALA A 55 3.11 -13.93 6.99
C ALA A 55 2.80 -12.63 7.76
N LEU A 56 2.49 -11.55 7.04
CA LEU A 56 2.10 -10.27 7.62
C LEU A 56 0.79 -10.40 8.41
N VAL A 57 -0.23 -11.01 7.81
CA VAL A 57 -1.51 -11.31 8.48
C VAL A 57 -1.29 -12.21 9.69
N ALA A 58 -0.48 -13.27 9.55
CA ALA A 58 -0.20 -14.20 10.65
C ALA A 58 0.45 -13.49 11.83
N TYR A 59 1.44 -12.63 11.56
CA TYR A 59 2.13 -11.86 12.58
C TYR A 59 1.20 -10.84 13.25
N ALA A 60 0.38 -10.12 12.46
CA ALA A 60 -0.57 -9.14 12.98
C ALA A 60 -1.64 -9.77 13.88
N LEU A 61 -2.12 -10.98 13.53
CA LEU A 61 -3.13 -11.69 14.29
C LEU A 61 -2.57 -12.47 15.49
N PHE A 62 -1.28 -12.82 15.49
CA PHE A 62 -0.64 -13.57 16.58
C PHE A 62 -0.95 -13.04 17.99
N PRO A 63 -0.80 -11.74 18.31
CA PRO A 63 -1.10 -11.23 19.65
C PRO A 63 -2.58 -11.39 20.01
N ILE A 64 -3.49 -11.19 19.06
CA ILE A 64 -4.94 -11.32 19.24
C ILE A 64 -5.29 -12.78 19.52
N ILE A 65 -4.79 -13.71 18.70
CA ILE A 65 -5.04 -15.15 18.86
C ILE A 65 -4.44 -15.66 20.18
N ARG A 66 -3.26 -15.18 20.58
CA ARG A 66 -2.65 -15.52 21.88
C ARG A 66 -3.48 -15.02 23.06
N TRP A 67 -4.15 -13.88 22.92
CA TRP A 67 -5.03 -13.35 23.95
C TRP A 67 -6.35 -14.13 24.03
N VAL A 68 -7.00 -14.38 22.88
CA VAL A 68 -8.26 -15.15 22.79
C VAL A 68 -8.08 -16.60 23.23
N SER A 69 -6.94 -17.21 22.92
CA SER A 69 -6.61 -18.59 23.33
C SER A 69 -6.39 -18.76 24.84
N ARG A 70 -6.46 -17.69 25.63
CA ARG A 70 -6.57 -17.77 27.10
C ARG A 70 -7.98 -18.18 27.55
N PHE A 71 -9.00 -17.93 26.73
CA PHE A 71 -10.41 -18.17 27.04
C PHE A 71 -11.00 -19.33 26.24
N LEU A 72 -10.43 -19.66 25.08
CA LEU A 72 -10.91 -20.69 24.15
C LEU A 72 -9.79 -21.67 23.78
N PRO A 73 -10.13 -22.95 23.45
CA PRO A 73 -9.14 -23.88 22.92
C PRO A 73 -8.58 -23.34 21.61
N ARG A 74 -7.27 -23.57 21.38
CA ARG A 74 -6.52 -22.99 20.26
C ARG A 74 -7.28 -23.02 18.92
N PRO A 75 -7.77 -24.15 18.38
CA PRO A 75 -8.41 -24.16 17.06
C PRO A 75 -9.64 -23.24 16.97
N LEU A 76 -10.44 -23.13 18.04
CA LEU A 76 -11.58 -22.21 18.07
C LEU A 76 -11.14 -20.74 18.10
N ALA A 77 -10.04 -20.42 18.79
CA ALA A 77 -9.48 -19.07 18.79
C ALA A 77 -9.02 -18.65 17.38
N PHE A 78 -8.40 -19.54 16.60
CA PHE A 78 -8.08 -19.28 15.20
C PHE A 78 -9.35 -19.01 14.39
N VAL A 79 -10.31 -19.94 14.38
CA VAL A 79 -11.53 -19.80 13.60
C VAL A 79 -12.27 -18.50 13.94
N LEU A 80 -12.41 -18.17 15.23
CA LEU A 80 -13.08 -16.96 15.67
C LEU A 80 -12.37 -15.68 15.20
N VAL A 81 -11.05 -15.59 15.37
CA VAL A 81 -10.29 -14.39 14.99
C VAL A 81 -10.28 -14.18 13.47
N TYR A 82 -10.12 -15.25 12.68
CA TYR A 82 -10.16 -15.15 11.22
C TYR A 82 -11.56 -14.82 10.70
N LEU A 83 -12.62 -15.37 11.31
CA LEU A 83 -14.00 -14.99 10.99
C LEU A 83 -14.28 -13.54 11.34
N LEU A 84 -13.81 -13.05 12.49
CA LEU A 84 -13.94 -11.64 12.87
C LEU A 84 -13.18 -10.72 11.91
N LEU A 85 -11.97 -11.09 11.49
CA LEU A 85 -11.20 -10.33 10.50
C LEU A 85 -11.94 -10.25 9.15
N LEU A 86 -12.39 -11.38 8.62
CA LEU A 86 -13.16 -11.44 7.37
C LEU A 86 -14.48 -10.67 7.48
N GLY A 87 -15.20 -10.84 8.59
CA GLY A 87 -16.44 -10.14 8.87
C GLY A 87 -16.24 -8.63 8.96
N SER A 88 -15.19 -8.18 9.66
CA SER A 88 -14.88 -6.75 9.77
C SER A 88 -14.46 -6.15 8.42
N LEU A 89 -13.60 -6.83 7.67
CA LEU A 89 -13.17 -6.35 6.35
C LEU A 89 -14.34 -6.32 5.35
N GLY A 90 -15.18 -7.36 5.36
CA GLY A 90 -16.38 -7.42 4.54
C GLY A 90 -17.41 -6.34 4.91
N ALA A 91 -17.64 -6.13 6.21
CA ALA A 91 -18.53 -5.08 6.69
C ALA A 91 -18.01 -3.69 6.30
N ILE A 92 -16.73 -3.40 6.57
CA ILE A 92 -16.10 -2.14 6.16
C ILE A 92 -16.22 -1.96 4.65
N GLY A 93 -15.81 -2.94 3.84
CA GLY A 93 -15.90 -2.87 2.38
C GLY A 93 -17.32 -2.60 1.90
N TYR A 94 -18.32 -3.30 2.45
CA TYR A 94 -19.73 -3.06 2.15
C TYR A 94 -20.17 -1.64 2.52
N PHE A 95 -19.85 -1.16 3.73
CA PHE A 95 -20.20 0.19 4.17
C PHE A 95 -19.54 1.26 3.30
N VAL A 96 -18.26 1.10 2.97
CA VAL A 96 -17.52 2.05 2.14
C VAL A 96 -18.10 2.13 0.74
N VAL A 97 -18.36 0.97 0.11
CA VAL A 97 -18.94 0.91 -1.24
C VAL A 97 -20.34 1.53 -1.26
N THR A 98 -21.22 1.14 -0.32
CA THR A 98 -22.59 1.65 -0.29
C THR A 98 -22.65 3.15 0.02
N THR A 99 -21.82 3.62 0.94
CA THR A 99 -21.68 5.04 1.28
C THR A 99 -21.14 5.83 0.10
N ALA A 100 -20.08 5.36 -0.57
CA ALA A 100 -19.52 6.02 -1.74
C ALA A 100 -20.53 6.12 -2.89
N ILE A 101 -21.25 5.03 -3.20
CA ILE A 101 -22.29 5.03 -4.25
C ILE A 101 -23.42 6.00 -3.88
N GLY A 102 -23.91 5.94 -2.63
CA GLY A 102 -24.98 6.81 -2.16
C GLY A 102 -24.58 8.29 -2.20
N GLN A 103 -23.35 8.61 -1.84
CA GLN A 103 -22.83 9.98 -1.85
C GLN A 103 -22.57 10.50 -3.26
N ILE A 104 -22.02 9.68 -4.16
CA ILE A 104 -21.87 10.06 -5.58
C ILE A 104 -23.25 10.31 -6.20
N ALA A 105 -24.24 9.44 -5.94
CA ALA A 105 -25.61 9.64 -6.40
C ALA A 105 -26.24 10.92 -5.81
N SER A 106 -26.02 11.19 -4.53
CA SER A 106 -26.47 12.43 -3.87
C SER A 106 -25.79 13.66 -4.48
N LEU A 107 -24.49 13.61 -4.75
CA LEU A 107 -23.76 14.70 -5.41
C LEU A 107 -24.28 14.95 -6.82
N ILE A 108 -24.53 13.90 -7.60
CA ILE A 108 -25.09 14.02 -8.96
C ILE A 108 -26.48 14.69 -8.89
N THR A 109 -27.35 14.25 -7.99
CA THR A 109 -28.69 14.84 -7.83
C THR A 109 -28.64 16.28 -7.34
N GLN A 110 -27.80 16.60 -6.35
CA GLN A 110 -27.63 17.95 -5.82
C GLN A 110 -27.00 18.90 -6.85
N LEU A 111 -25.96 18.48 -7.56
CA LEU A 111 -25.41 19.23 -8.69
C LEU A 111 -26.44 19.41 -9.81
N GLY A 112 -27.24 18.37 -10.06
CA GLY A 112 -28.38 18.41 -10.95
C GLY A 112 -29.31 19.57 -10.63
N VAL A 113 -29.76 19.65 -9.37
CA VAL A 113 -30.66 20.70 -8.84
C VAL A 113 -29.99 22.07 -8.81
N LEU A 114 -28.73 22.16 -8.36
CA LEU A 114 -27.96 23.40 -8.27
C LEU A 114 -27.55 23.97 -9.63
N LEU A 115 -27.65 23.19 -10.72
CA LEU A 115 -27.30 23.66 -12.07
C LEU A 115 -28.50 23.63 -13.03
N THR A 116 -29.67 23.17 -12.59
CA THR A 116 -30.95 23.46 -13.27
C THR A 116 -31.54 24.76 -12.74
N PRO A 117 -32.07 25.65 -13.60
CA PRO A 117 -32.96 26.72 -13.17
C PRO A 117 -34.12 26.13 -12.39
N GLY A 118 -34.46 26.70 -11.24
CA GLY A 118 -35.60 26.22 -10.44
C GLY A 118 -36.92 26.32 -11.23
N ALA A 119 -37.95 25.60 -10.80
CA ALA A 119 -39.27 25.56 -11.46
C ALA A 119 -39.92 26.94 -11.72
N ASN A 120 -39.45 27.99 -11.05
CA ASN A 120 -39.91 29.37 -11.20
C ASN A 120 -39.01 30.23 -12.11
N GLY A 121 -38.06 29.64 -12.85
CA GLY A 121 -37.11 30.36 -13.70
C GLY A 121 -36.01 31.13 -12.94
N SER A 122 -35.97 31.04 -11.61
CA SER A 122 -34.95 31.70 -10.80
C SER A 122 -33.62 30.93 -10.92
N PRO A 123 -32.53 31.56 -11.39
CA PRO A 123 -31.24 30.90 -11.52
C PRO A 123 -30.70 30.56 -10.13
N SER A 124 -30.16 29.36 -9.97
CA SER A 124 -29.58 28.90 -8.71
C SER A 124 -28.39 29.80 -8.29
N PRO A 125 -28.04 29.86 -6.99
CA PRO A 125 -26.96 30.72 -6.50
C PRO A 125 -25.60 30.45 -7.19
N LEU A 126 -25.31 29.18 -7.48
CA LEU A 126 -24.11 28.77 -8.21
C LEU A 126 -24.17 29.15 -9.70
N PHE A 127 -25.34 29.02 -10.33
CA PHE A 127 -25.53 29.43 -11.72
C PHE A 127 -25.39 30.95 -11.88
N GLN A 128 -25.89 31.73 -10.91
CA GLN A 128 -25.69 33.18 -10.87
C GLN A 128 -24.23 33.58 -10.69
N LEU A 129 -23.49 32.90 -9.80
CA LEU A 129 -22.05 33.12 -9.63
C LEU A 129 -21.25 32.79 -10.89
N LEU A 130 -21.56 31.67 -11.56
CA LEU A 130 -20.89 31.28 -12.80
C LEU A 130 -21.18 32.25 -13.95
N GLN A 131 -22.42 32.77 -14.03
CA GLN A 131 -22.76 33.84 -14.97
C GLN A 131 -22.04 35.16 -14.64
N GLN A 132 -21.87 35.51 -13.37
CA GLN A 132 -21.11 36.70 -12.96
C GLN A 132 -19.61 36.62 -13.31
N VAL A 133 -19.05 35.41 -13.39
CA VAL A 133 -17.67 35.15 -13.84
C VAL A 133 -17.56 35.15 -15.39
N GLY A 134 -18.69 35.31 -16.11
CA GLY A 134 -18.73 35.51 -17.57
C GLY A 134 -18.95 34.24 -18.39
N LEU A 135 -19.35 33.12 -17.77
CA LEU A 135 -19.67 31.88 -18.50
C LEU A 135 -21.06 31.97 -19.14
N SER A 136 -21.16 31.54 -20.40
CA SER A 136 -22.46 31.47 -21.11
C SER A 136 -23.32 30.32 -20.60
N GLN A 137 -24.63 30.43 -20.78
CA GLN A 137 -25.60 29.40 -20.34
C GLN A 137 -25.34 28.03 -20.99
N ASP A 138 -24.85 28.03 -22.24
CA ASP A 138 -24.45 26.81 -22.95
C ASP A 138 -23.16 26.20 -22.39
N GLN A 139 -22.19 27.03 -21.97
CA GLN A 139 -20.95 26.57 -21.32
C GLN A 139 -21.22 25.96 -19.94
N ILE A 140 -22.14 26.54 -19.17
CA ILE A 140 -22.52 26.00 -17.86
C ILE A 140 -23.27 24.67 -18.02
N THR A 141 -24.12 24.55 -19.03
CA THR A 141 -24.88 23.32 -19.31
C THR A 141 -23.98 22.20 -19.84
N SER A 142 -22.99 22.52 -20.69
CA SER A 142 -22.02 21.54 -21.16
C SER A 142 -21.07 21.07 -20.05
N LEU A 143 -20.58 21.98 -19.21
CA LEU A 143 -19.81 21.64 -18.00
C LEU A 143 -20.62 20.76 -17.04
N LYS A 144 -21.88 21.09 -16.80
CA LYS A 144 -22.79 20.26 -16.00
C LYS A 144 -22.87 18.84 -16.55
N ASN A 145 -23.18 18.69 -17.85
CA ASN A 145 -23.37 17.38 -18.46
C ASN A 145 -22.05 16.58 -18.47
N GLN A 146 -20.91 17.25 -18.65
CA GLN A 146 -19.60 16.62 -18.57
C GLN A 146 -19.27 16.16 -17.15
N VAL A 147 -19.52 16.99 -16.13
CA VAL A 147 -19.30 16.63 -14.72
C VAL A 147 -20.24 15.52 -14.28
N VAL A 148 -21.54 15.62 -14.59
CA VAL A 148 -22.53 14.57 -14.29
C VAL A 148 -22.16 13.27 -14.99
N GLY A 149 -21.85 13.30 -16.29
CA GLY A 149 -21.44 12.11 -17.04
C GLY A 149 -20.15 11.48 -16.50
N GLN A 150 -19.17 12.28 -16.06
CA GLN A 150 -17.97 11.76 -15.40
C GLN A 150 -18.27 11.16 -14.03
N LEU A 151 -19.14 11.79 -13.23
CA LEU A 151 -19.56 11.27 -11.92
C LEU A 151 -20.37 9.97 -12.05
N GLU A 152 -21.25 9.87 -13.05
CA GLU A 152 -21.99 8.64 -13.36
C GLU A 152 -21.04 7.53 -13.82
N GLY A 153 -20.08 7.84 -14.71
CA GLY A 153 -19.02 6.91 -15.10
C GLY A 153 -18.14 6.47 -13.93
N THR A 154 -17.86 7.37 -12.98
CA THR A 154 -17.13 7.07 -11.74
C THR A 154 -17.95 6.16 -10.82
N ALA A 155 -19.25 6.41 -10.68
CA ALA A 155 -20.15 5.52 -9.94
C ALA A 155 -20.20 4.11 -10.55
N GLN A 156 -20.26 4.02 -11.88
CA GLN A 156 -20.18 2.74 -12.58
C GLN A 156 -18.80 2.07 -12.43
N SER A 157 -17.73 2.85 -12.28
CA SER A 157 -16.38 2.35 -11.99
C SER A 157 -16.23 1.76 -10.59
N VAL A 158 -17.21 1.96 -9.68
CA VAL A 158 -17.28 1.26 -8.39
C VAL A 158 -17.73 -0.20 -8.56
N VAL A 159 -18.50 -0.53 -9.60
CA VAL A 159 -18.97 -1.91 -9.85
C VAL A 159 -17.80 -2.89 -10.09
N PRO A 160 -16.78 -2.56 -10.92
CA PRO A 160 -15.53 -3.31 -11.01
C PRO A 160 -14.81 -3.52 -9.68
N LEU A 161 -14.94 -2.61 -8.70
CA LEU A 161 -14.32 -2.79 -7.39
C LEU A 161 -14.98 -3.95 -6.63
N VAL A 162 -16.31 -4.03 -6.68
CA VAL A 162 -17.08 -5.10 -6.04
C VAL A 162 -16.79 -6.45 -6.69
N THR A 163 -16.79 -6.51 -8.03
CA THR A 163 -16.47 -7.76 -8.75
C THR A 163 -15.00 -8.16 -8.57
N GLY A 164 -14.09 -7.20 -8.47
CA GLY A 164 -12.69 -7.42 -8.12
C GLY A 164 -12.52 -8.10 -6.77
N ILE A 165 -13.24 -7.66 -5.73
CA ILE A 165 -13.20 -8.29 -4.39
C ILE A 165 -13.66 -9.75 -4.47
N VAL A 166 -14.72 -10.04 -5.23
CA VAL A 166 -15.22 -11.42 -5.41
C VAL A 166 -14.21 -12.29 -6.15
N ASN A 167 -13.56 -11.76 -7.19
CA ASN A 167 -12.54 -12.49 -7.94
C ASN A 167 -11.29 -12.77 -7.09
N SER A 168 -10.94 -11.85 -6.18
CA SER A 168 -9.84 -12.03 -5.22
C SER A 168 -10.19 -12.97 -4.06
N LEU A 169 -11.41 -13.51 -3.96
CA LEU A 169 -11.82 -14.34 -2.83
C LEU A 169 -10.95 -15.60 -2.70
N LEU A 170 -10.56 -16.23 -3.81
CA LEU A 170 -9.66 -17.38 -3.80
C LEU A 170 -8.27 -17.01 -3.25
N ASP A 171 -7.73 -15.85 -3.65
CA ASP A 171 -6.44 -15.37 -3.17
C ASP A 171 -6.51 -15.00 -1.68
N VAL A 172 -7.62 -14.39 -1.23
CA VAL A 172 -7.88 -14.12 0.20
C VAL A 172 -7.89 -15.42 0.99
N VAL A 173 -8.68 -16.41 0.55
CA VAL A 173 -8.75 -17.72 1.23
C VAL A 173 -7.38 -18.36 1.28
N LEU A 174 -6.61 -18.31 0.20
CA LEU A 174 -5.25 -18.84 0.14
C LEU A 174 -4.33 -18.12 1.13
N VAL A 175 -4.34 -16.79 1.17
CA VAL A 175 -3.59 -15.98 2.15
C VAL A 175 -3.95 -16.38 3.58
N LEU A 176 -5.23 -16.57 3.89
CA LEU A 176 -5.66 -16.95 5.23
C LEU A 176 -5.22 -18.37 5.58
N VAL A 177 -5.32 -19.33 4.65
CA VAL A 177 -4.85 -20.71 4.85
C VAL A 177 -3.34 -20.73 5.09
N LEU A 178 -2.56 -20.03 4.26
CA LEU A 178 -1.11 -19.89 4.44
C LEU A 178 -0.80 -19.21 5.77
N SER A 179 -1.56 -18.20 6.15
CA SER A 179 -1.39 -17.46 7.40
C SER A 179 -1.60 -18.37 8.62
N VAL A 180 -2.65 -19.21 8.60
CA VAL A 180 -2.91 -20.22 9.64
C VAL A 180 -1.75 -21.22 9.72
N TYR A 181 -1.28 -21.72 8.58
CA TYR A 181 -0.14 -22.65 8.52
C TYR A 181 1.13 -22.02 9.11
N LEU A 182 1.47 -20.81 8.69
CA LEU A 182 2.63 -20.06 9.20
C LEU A 182 2.53 -19.81 10.71
N LEU A 183 1.32 -19.60 11.23
CA LEU A 183 1.10 -19.35 12.64
C LEU A 183 1.15 -20.63 13.48
N LEU A 184 0.71 -21.77 12.94
CA LEU A 184 0.80 -23.09 13.58
C LEU A 184 2.23 -23.62 13.58
N ASP A 185 2.93 -23.53 12.45
CA ASP A 185 4.27 -24.10 12.28
C ASP A 185 5.40 -23.09 12.52
N GLY A 186 5.11 -21.82 12.79
CA GLY A 186 6.12 -20.77 12.94
C GLY A 186 7.22 -21.10 13.96
N GLN A 187 6.84 -21.67 15.12
CA GLN A 187 7.84 -22.15 16.09
C GLN A 187 8.69 -23.29 15.54
N ARG A 188 8.07 -24.27 14.87
CA ARG A 188 8.79 -25.40 14.27
C ARG A 188 9.79 -24.94 13.21
N VAL A 189 9.42 -23.98 12.37
CA VAL A 189 10.32 -23.39 11.36
C VAL A 189 11.50 -22.70 12.03
N THR A 190 11.27 -21.89 13.07
CA THR A 190 12.38 -21.22 13.78
C THR A 190 13.31 -22.20 14.49
N THR A 191 12.76 -23.26 15.09
CA THR A 191 13.56 -24.32 15.74
C THR A 191 14.34 -25.12 14.70
N TRP A 192 13.71 -25.51 13.59
CA TRP A 192 14.36 -26.22 12.50
C TRP A 192 15.51 -25.41 11.89
N MET A 193 15.29 -24.12 11.64
CA MET A 193 16.36 -23.22 11.19
C MET A 193 17.51 -23.16 12.20
N ALA A 194 17.23 -23.16 13.51
CA ALA A 194 18.28 -23.13 14.53
C ALA A 194 19.05 -24.47 14.65
N THR A 195 18.38 -25.61 14.45
CA THR A 195 19.00 -26.94 14.61
C THR A 195 19.82 -27.35 13.39
N GLU A 196 19.30 -27.11 12.18
CA GLU A 196 19.91 -27.54 10.92
C GLU A 196 20.98 -26.57 10.40
N THR A 197 21.10 -25.37 10.99
CA THR A 197 22.14 -24.41 10.58
C THR A 197 23.53 -24.91 11.01
N PRO A 198 24.51 -24.98 10.08
CA PRO A 198 25.90 -25.32 10.38
C PRO A 198 26.47 -24.41 11.47
N LEU A 199 27.29 -24.96 12.38
CA LEU A 199 27.85 -24.24 13.53
C LEU A 199 28.48 -22.88 13.15
N ALA A 200 29.19 -22.81 12.03
CA ALA A 200 29.84 -21.59 11.54
C ALA A 200 28.86 -20.46 11.13
N ALA A 201 27.60 -20.79 10.84
CA ALA A 201 26.58 -19.84 10.39
C ALA A 201 25.50 -19.55 11.45
N ARG A 202 25.51 -20.25 12.60
CA ARG A 202 24.46 -20.13 13.62
C ARG A 202 24.30 -18.71 14.15
N ASP A 203 25.39 -18.05 14.49
CA ASP A 203 25.34 -16.68 15.01
C ASP A 203 24.80 -15.70 13.98
N ARG A 204 25.14 -15.90 12.71
CA ARG A 204 24.65 -15.06 11.59
C ARG A 204 23.15 -15.25 11.36
N VAL A 205 22.67 -16.50 11.37
CA VAL A 205 21.23 -16.80 11.21
C VAL A 205 20.43 -16.32 12.42
N ALA A 206 20.92 -16.54 13.63
CA ALA A 206 20.27 -16.06 14.86
C ALA A 206 20.16 -14.53 14.89
N SER A 207 21.24 -13.83 14.51
CA SER A 207 21.25 -12.37 14.41
C SER A 207 20.27 -11.87 13.36
N PHE A 208 20.24 -12.49 12.17
CA PHE A 208 19.28 -12.17 11.11
C PHE A 208 17.82 -12.35 11.57
N LEU A 209 17.52 -13.46 12.25
CA LEU A 209 16.17 -13.75 12.73
C LEU A 209 15.74 -12.76 13.81
N ALA A 210 16.66 -12.35 14.70
CA ALA A 210 16.41 -11.32 15.71
C ALA A 210 16.15 -9.94 15.08
N ILE A 211 16.91 -9.57 14.04
CA ILE A 211 16.68 -8.34 13.27
C ILE A 211 15.30 -8.39 12.62
N LEU A 212 14.97 -9.50 11.93
CA LEU A 212 13.68 -9.67 11.26
C LEU A 212 12.52 -9.54 12.25
N GLN A 213 12.58 -10.22 13.39
CA GLN A 213 11.54 -10.12 14.43
C GLN A 213 11.37 -8.70 14.97
N ARG A 214 12.48 -7.98 15.18
CA ARG A 214 12.47 -6.60 15.67
C ARG A 214 11.89 -5.63 14.65
N VAL A 215 12.31 -5.75 13.38
CA VAL A 215 11.89 -4.86 12.29
C VAL A 215 10.43 -5.11 11.93
N VAL A 216 10.04 -6.37 11.72
CA VAL A 216 8.65 -6.73 11.39
C VAL A 216 7.70 -6.32 12.53
N GLY A 217 8.09 -6.62 13.77
CA GLY A 217 7.31 -6.24 14.94
C GLY A 217 7.21 -4.74 15.17
N GLY A 218 8.31 -4.02 14.95
CA GLY A 218 8.34 -2.56 15.02
C GLY A 218 7.47 -1.92 13.96
N TYR A 219 7.60 -2.35 12.70
CA TYR A 219 6.83 -1.82 11.57
C TYR A 219 5.33 -2.04 11.75
N LEU A 220 4.89 -3.26 12.09
CA LEU A 220 3.46 -3.53 12.25
C LEU A 220 2.83 -2.81 13.44
N ARG A 221 3.55 -2.70 14.57
CA ARG A 221 3.08 -1.88 15.71
C ARG A 221 3.04 -0.41 15.35
N GLY A 222 4.06 0.07 14.63
CA GLY A 222 4.10 1.43 14.14
C GLY A 222 2.92 1.74 13.23
N GLN A 223 2.65 0.86 12.26
CA GLN A 223 1.52 1.00 11.34
C GLN A 223 0.19 1.02 12.06
N LEU A 224 -0.02 0.15 13.06
CA LEU A 224 -1.23 0.12 13.86
C LEU A 224 -1.42 1.40 14.70
N ILE A 225 -0.33 1.95 15.26
CA ILE A 225 -0.37 3.21 16.00
C ILE A 225 -0.69 4.37 15.06
N MET A 226 -0.02 4.42 13.89
CA MET A 226 -0.26 5.42 12.85
C MET A 226 -1.72 5.39 12.40
N SER A 227 -2.21 4.23 11.96
CA SER A 227 -3.58 4.11 11.47
C SER A 227 -4.61 4.46 12.54
N SER A 228 -4.37 4.04 13.80
CA SER A 228 -5.24 4.41 14.93
C SER A 228 -5.27 5.91 15.15
N LEU A 229 -4.11 6.56 15.15
CA LEU A 229 -4.02 8.01 15.33
C LEU A 229 -4.73 8.76 14.21
N ILE A 230 -4.48 8.38 12.95
CA ILE A 230 -5.13 9.00 11.79
C ILE A 230 -6.64 8.78 11.83
N GLY A 231 -7.10 7.57 12.14
CA GLY A 231 -8.53 7.31 12.28
C GLY A 231 -9.21 8.16 13.36
N VAL A 232 -8.54 8.35 14.50
CA VAL A 232 -9.04 9.22 15.58
C VAL A 232 -9.00 10.70 15.18
N LEU A 233 -7.94 11.17 14.53
CA LEU A 233 -7.84 12.54 14.05
C LEU A 233 -8.93 12.81 13.01
N VAL A 234 -9.04 11.98 11.97
CA VAL A 234 -10.08 12.13 10.95
C VAL A 234 -11.47 12.08 11.56
N GLY A 235 -11.76 11.08 12.39
CA GLY A 235 -13.08 10.96 13.03
C GLY A 235 -13.39 12.16 13.94
N GLY A 236 -12.41 12.62 14.71
CA GLY A 236 -12.53 13.80 15.58
C GLY A 236 -12.71 15.09 14.78
N GLY A 237 -11.99 15.25 13.67
CA GLY A 237 -12.13 16.39 12.76
C GLY A 237 -13.51 16.42 12.10
N MET A 238 -13.98 15.28 11.59
CA MET A 238 -15.31 15.19 10.99
C MET A 238 -16.41 15.47 12.01
N PHE A 239 -16.24 15.01 13.24
CA PHE A 239 -17.15 15.31 14.34
C PHE A 239 -17.16 16.81 14.67
N LEU A 240 -15.98 17.43 14.75
CA LEU A 240 -15.83 18.87 15.04
C LEU A 240 -16.52 19.75 13.98
N PHE A 241 -16.38 19.41 12.70
CA PHE A 241 -17.01 20.12 11.60
C PHE A 241 -18.46 19.69 11.33
N HIS A 242 -19.05 18.86 12.19
CA HIS A 242 -20.41 18.35 12.08
C HIS A 242 -20.69 17.61 10.76
N VAL A 243 -19.66 16.98 10.19
CA VAL A 243 -19.79 16.14 9.00
C VAL A 243 -20.49 14.84 9.37
N PRO A 244 -21.52 14.41 8.61
CA PRO A 244 -22.24 13.18 8.91
C PRO A 244 -21.29 11.98 8.87
N ASP A 245 -21.65 10.95 9.62
CA ASP A 245 -20.91 9.70 9.67
C ASP A 245 -19.44 9.85 10.10
N ALA A 246 -19.12 10.84 10.94
CA ALA A 246 -17.77 11.11 11.42
C ALA A 246 -17.02 9.87 11.95
N ILE A 247 -17.70 9.03 12.73
CA ILE A 247 -17.12 7.77 13.25
C ILE A 247 -16.78 6.83 12.09
N LEU A 248 -17.68 6.70 11.12
CA LEU A 248 -17.47 5.86 9.94
C LEU A 248 -16.29 6.36 9.12
N LEU A 249 -16.17 7.67 8.93
CA LEU A 249 -15.05 8.29 8.21
C LEU A 249 -13.72 8.12 8.94
N GLY A 250 -13.72 8.17 10.27
CA GLY A 250 -12.56 7.82 11.08
C GLY A 250 -12.14 6.35 10.93
N VAL A 251 -13.11 5.42 10.94
CA VAL A 251 -12.84 3.98 10.70
C VAL A 251 -12.35 3.74 9.27
N LEU A 252 -12.94 4.41 8.28
CA LEU A 252 -12.48 4.36 6.90
C LEU A 252 -11.03 4.83 6.79
N ALA A 253 -10.70 5.99 7.38
CA ALA A 253 -9.34 6.51 7.40
C ALA A 253 -8.37 5.55 8.09
N PHE A 254 -8.75 4.97 9.23
CA PHE A 254 -7.97 3.93 9.90
C PHE A 254 -7.61 2.76 8.97
N VAL A 255 -8.59 2.26 8.20
CA VAL A 255 -8.38 1.12 7.29
C VAL A 255 -7.55 1.52 6.08
N LEU A 256 -7.86 2.66 5.47
CA LEU A 256 -7.15 3.16 4.30
C LEU A 256 -5.70 3.50 4.62
N GLU A 257 -5.40 3.92 5.85
CA GLU A 257 -4.05 4.25 6.31
C GLU A 257 -3.10 3.05 6.34
N PHE A 258 -3.60 1.82 6.21
CA PHE A 258 -2.74 0.67 5.95
C PHE A 258 -2.05 0.72 4.58
N ILE A 259 -2.50 1.57 3.64
CA ILE A 259 -1.76 1.90 2.42
C ILE A 259 -1.02 3.23 2.67
N PRO A 260 0.29 3.22 2.98
CA PRO A 260 1.02 4.44 3.31
C PRO A 260 0.87 5.50 2.21
N THR A 261 0.67 6.77 2.63
CA THR A 261 0.50 7.95 1.74
C THR A 261 -0.81 7.96 0.94
N PHE A 262 -1.26 6.83 0.43
CA PHE A 262 -2.52 6.72 -0.32
C PHE A 262 -3.73 6.79 0.62
N GLY A 263 -3.59 6.29 1.84
CA GLY A 263 -4.64 6.21 2.84
C GLY A 263 -5.19 7.57 3.26
N THR A 264 -4.31 8.47 3.70
CA THR A 264 -4.68 9.85 4.03
C THR A 264 -5.20 10.64 2.84
N LEU A 265 -4.62 10.47 1.64
CA LEU A 265 -5.10 11.14 0.44
C LEU A 265 -6.52 10.71 0.06
N THR A 266 -6.79 9.41 0.02
CA THR A 266 -8.10 8.87 -0.37
C THR A 266 -9.16 9.11 0.68
N SER A 267 -8.86 8.88 1.95
CA SER A 267 -9.79 9.20 3.04
C SER A 267 -10.09 10.70 3.11
N GLY A 268 -9.09 11.56 2.90
CA GLY A 268 -9.26 13.01 2.81
C GLY A 268 -10.15 13.44 1.66
N LEU A 269 -9.94 12.87 0.47
CA LEU A 269 -10.80 13.13 -0.68
C LEU A 269 -12.26 12.77 -0.38
N VAL A 270 -12.51 11.58 0.19
CA VAL A 270 -13.87 11.15 0.57
C VAL A 270 -14.47 12.13 1.58
N CYS A 271 -13.74 12.50 2.64
CA CYS A 271 -14.22 13.43 3.65
C CYS A 271 -14.55 14.82 3.07
N VAL A 272 -13.73 15.34 2.17
CA VAL A 272 -13.95 16.64 1.50
C VAL A 272 -15.19 16.59 0.60
N LEU A 273 -15.37 15.51 -0.16
CA LEU A 273 -16.56 15.33 -1.02
C LEU A 273 -17.85 15.27 -0.20
N ILE A 274 -17.82 14.62 0.96
CA ILE A 274 -18.96 14.57 1.88
C ILE A 274 -19.24 15.94 2.46
N ALA A 275 -18.20 16.63 2.92
CA ALA A 275 -18.33 17.98 3.44
C ALA A 275 -18.89 18.96 2.41
N LEU A 276 -18.60 18.75 1.11
CA LEU A 276 -19.12 19.57 0.01
C LEU A 276 -20.65 19.52 -0.09
N THR A 277 -21.27 18.40 0.27
CA THR A 277 -22.75 18.26 0.29
C THR A 277 -23.42 19.20 1.29
N GLN A 278 -22.68 19.68 2.30
CA GLN A 278 -23.17 20.62 3.31
C GLN A 278 -22.81 22.08 2.99
N GLY A 279 -21.94 22.30 2.02
CA GLY A 279 -21.53 23.63 1.57
C GLY A 279 -20.02 23.74 1.34
N TRP A 280 -19.65 24.60 0.39
CA TRP A 280 -18.26 24.80 -0.03
C TRP A 280 -17.35 25.31 1.11
N LEU A 281 -17.90 26.07 2.06
CA LEU A 281 -17.15 26.62 3.18
C LEU A 281 -16.70 25.51 4.16
N ILE A 282 -17.59 24.56 4.46
CA ILE A 282 -17.29 23.41 5.32
C ILE A 282 -16.27 22.51 4.61
N ALA A 283 -16.46 22.26 3.32
CA ALA A 283 -15.50 21.51 2.51
C ALA A 283 -14.10 22.13 2.51
N LEU A 284 -14.02 23.46 2.45
CA LEU A 284 -12.75 24.19 2.52
C LEU A 284 -12.07 24.01 3.89
N PHE A 285 -12.82 24.13 5.00
CA PHE A 285 -12.27 23.88 6.34
C PHE A 285 -11.80 22.44 6.51
N VAL A 286 -12.57 21.46 6.02
CA VAL A 286 -12.20 20.04 6.02
C VAL A 286 -10.96 19.79 5.18
N LEU A 287 -10.83 20.43 4.01
CA LEU A 287 -9.64 20.33 3.16
C LEU A 287 -8.40 20.86 3.89
N ILE A 288 -8.50 22.06 4.49
CA ILE A 288 -7.40 22.66 5.27
C ILE A 288 -7.02 21.76 6.44
N TYR A 289 -8.02 21.21 7.15
CA TYR A 289 -7.80 20.26 8.24
C TYR A 289 -7.04 19.01 7.77
N PHE A 290 -7.41 18.43 6.64
CA PHE A 290 -6.73 17.27 6.08
C PHE A 290 -5.30 17.56 5.64
N VAL A 291 -5.04 18.76 5.09
CA VAL A 291 -3.66 19.20 4.80
C VAL A 291 -2.83 19.22 6.09
N VAL A 292 -3.39 19.75 7.19
CA VAL A 292 -2.71 19.75 8.50
C VAL A 292 -2.48 18.32 9.00
N VAL A 293 -3.49 17.44 8.93
CA VAL A 293 -3.35 16.03 9.32
C VAL A 293 -2.27 15.33 8.50
N HIS A 294 -2.22 15.57 7.19
CA HIS A 294 -1.22 14.97 6.30
C HIS A 294 0.21 15.46 6.60
N VAL A 295 0.38 16.74 6.94
CA VAL A 295 1.69 17.26 7.39
C VAL A 295 2.08 16.65 8.74
N ILE A 296 1.14 16.53 9.68
CA ILE A 296 1.38 15.87 10.97
C ILE A 296 1.79 14.40 10.75
N GLU A 297 1.08 13.68 9.90
CA GLU A 297 1.40 12.30 9.50
C GLU A 297 2.82 12.21 8.93
N GLY A 298 3.14 13.01 7.91
CA GLY A 298 4.39 12.92 7.16
C GLY A 298 5.62 13.41 7.92
N ASP A 299 5.51 14.54 8.62
CA ASP A 299 6.67 15.26 9.16
C ASP A 299 6.85 15.05 10.67
N VAL A 300 5.78 14.71 11.40
CA VAL A 300 5.80 14.65 12.87
C VAL A 300 5.66 13.22 13.37
N VAL A 301 4.59 12.54 12.99
CA VAL A 301 4.20 11.25 13.57
C VAL A 301 4.93 10.12 12.85
N GLY A 302 4.94 10.12 11.51
CA GLY A 302 5.61 9.14 10.68
C GLY A 302 7.06 8.92 11.10
N PRO A 303 7.90 9.98 11.17
CA PRO A 303 9.29 9.83 11.59
C PRO A 303 9.45 9.32 13.02
N ARG A 304 8.54 9.66 13.95
CA ARG A 304 8.64 9.21 15.35
C ARG A 304 8.22 7.74 15.51
N VAL A 305 7.13 7.35 14.86
CA VAL A 305 6.52 6.03 14.99
C VAL A 305 7.26 4.99 14.13
N LEU A 306 7.71 5.38 12.94
CA LEU A 306 8.49 4.54 12.01
C LEU A 306 10.01 4.81 12.07
N SER A 307 10.52 5.59 13.04
CA SER A 307 11.93 6.03 13.18
C SER A 307 13.02 4.97 12.93
N ARG A 308 12.75 3.70 13.23
CA ARG A 308 13.72 2.60 13.05
C ARG A 308 13.56 1.84 11.72
N ALA A 309 12.46 2.06 11.01
CA ALA A 309 12.21 1.57 9.66
C ALA A 309 12.59 2.70 8.69
N ILE A 310 13.86 2.73 8.32
CA ILE A 310 14.45 3.75 7.45
C ILE A 310 13.56 3.95 6.21
N GLY A 311 13.19 5.21 6.00
CA GLY A 311 12.15 5.70 5.09
C GLY A 311 11.79 4.76 3.96
N VAL A 312 10.59 4.19 4.05
CA VAL A 312 9.92 3.58 2.89
C VAL A 312 9.78 4.67 1.85
N HIS A 313 10.37 4.50 0.68
CA HIS A 313 10.30 5.53 -0.34
C HIS A 313 8.85 5.50 -0.85
N PRO A 314 8.09 6.62 -0.84
CA PRO A 314 6.67 6.59 -1.22
C PRO A 314 6.39 5.95 -2.58
N ALA A 315 7.32 6.14 -3.54
CA ALA A 315 7.25 5.48 -4.84
C ALA A 315 7.23 3.94 -4.75
N VAL A 316 7.92 3.31 -3.79
CA VAL A 316 7.90 1.85 -3.60
C VAL A 316 6.51 1.40 -3.17
N SER A 317 5.88 2.10 -2.23
CA SER A 317 4.51 1.83 -1.78
C SER A 317 3.49 1.99 -2.90
N ILE A 318 3.65 3.01 -3.76
CA ILE A 318 2.78 3.26 -4.92
C ILE A 318 2.98 2.20 -6.00
N LEU A 319 4.23 1.86 -6.35
CA LEU A 319 4.52 0.82 -7.33
C LEU A 319 4.01 -0.54 -6.86
N ALA A 320 4.14 -0.83 -5.56
CA ALA A 320 3.60 -2.06 -4.97
C ALA A 320 2.07 -2.07 -4.95
N LEU A 321 1.42 -0.93 -4.69
CA LEU A 321 -0.03 -0.78 -4.80
C LEU A 321 -0.51 -1.12 -6.22
N ILE A 322 0.14 -0.54 -7.24
CA ILE A 322 -0.19 -0.78 -8.65
C ILE A 322 0.05 -2.26 -9.00
N ALA A 323 1.23 -2.79 -8.69
CA ALA A 323 1.58 -4.18 -8.99
C ALA A 323 0.67 -5.18 -8.26
N GLY A 324 0.35 -4.93 -6.99
CA GLY A 324 -0.59 -5.74 -6.22
C GLY A 324 -2.01 -5.66 -6.78
N GLY A 325 -2.43 -4.48 -7.23
CA GLY A 325 -3.70 -4.23 -7.90
C GLY A 325 -3.88 -5.06 -9.16
N GLU A 326 -2.85 -5.07 -10.02
CA GLU A 326 -2.85 -5.87 -11.25
C GLU A 326 -2.84 -7.38 -10.98
N LEU A 327 -2.12 -7.84 -9.95
CA LEU A 327 -1.93 -9.26 -9.68
C LEU A 327 -3.06 -9.93 -8.88
N PHE A 328 -3.68 -9.20 -7.95
CA PHE A 328 -4.68 -9.75 -7.03
C PHE A 328 -5.83 -8.77 -6.73
N GLY A 329 -6.03 -7.76 -7.57
CA GLY A 329 -7.07 -6.75 -7.37
C GLY A 329 -6.83 -5.88 -6.14
N ILE A 330 -7.90 -5.31 -5.60
CA ILE A 330 -7.84 -4.33 -4.50
C ILE A 330 -7.17 -4.90 -3.25
N VAL A 331 -7.45 -6.17 -2.92
CA VAL A 331 -6.82 -6.85 -1.78
C VAL A 331 -5.31 -6.97 -2.01
N GLY A 332 -4.89 -7.33 -3.22
CA GLY A 332 -3.48 -7.33 -3.60
C GLY A 332 -2.84 -5.97 -3.45
N ALA A 333 -3.51 -4.93 -3.93
CA ALA A 333 -3.03 -3.55 -3.84
C ALA A 333 -2.75 -3.15 -2.37
N LEU A 334 -3.74 -3.37 -1.50
CA LEU A 334 -3.66 -3.08 -0.06
C LEU A 334 -2.46 -3.77 0.59
N PHE A 335 -2.38 -5.10 0.44
CA PHE A 335 -1.39 -5.88 1.14
C PHE A 335 0.00 -5.85 0.49
N ALA A 336 0.10 -5.64 -0.83
CA ALA A 336 1.38 -5.48 -1.51
C ALA A 336 2.09 -4.20 -1.06
N SER A 337 1.36 -3.10 -0.83
CA SER A 337 1.94 -1.87 -0.30
C SER A 337 2.55 -2.07 1.09
N LEU A 338 1.82 -2.74 1.99
CA LEU A 338 2.33 -3.13 3.31
C LEU A 338 3.55 -4.06 3.23
N ALA A 339 3.49 -5.06 2.37
CA ALA A 339 4.58 -6.00 2.15
C ALA A 339 5.83 -5.28 1.62
N ALA A 340 5.67 -4.32 0.71
CA ALA A 340 6.77 -3.56 0.16
C ALA A 340 7.41 -2.65 1.20
N GLY A 341 6.62 -1.95 2.02
CA GLY A 341 7.14 -1.15 3.14
C GLY A 341 7.91 -2.01 4.14
N LEU A 342 7.39 -3.20 4.46
CA LEU A 342 8.07 -4.16 5.33
C LEU A 342 9.38 -4.68 4.72
N ILE A 343 9.36 -5.08 3.44
CA ILE A 343 10.54 -5.55 2.72
C ILE A 343 11.60 -4.45 2.70
N GLN A 344 11.21 -3.22 2.40
CA GLN A 344 12.13 -2.08 2.39
C GLN A 344 12.73 -1.84 3.78
N ALA A 345 11.93 -1.88 4.84
CA ALA A 345 12.41 -1.74 6.21
C ALA A 345 13.44 -2.83 6.57
N VAL A 346 13.19 -4.08 6.15
CA VAL A 346 14.11 -5.20 6.35
C VAL A 346 15.41 -5.00 5.58
N VAL A 347 15.33 -4.67 4.29
CA VAL A 347 16.49 -4.42 3.42
C VAL A 347 17.34 -3.28 3.98
N ALA A 348 16.72 -2.17 4.37
CA ALA A 348 17.42 -1.03 4.91
C ALA A 348 18.11 -1.35 6.25
N SER A 349 17.46 -2.12 7.12
CA SER A 349 18.04 -2.56 8.39
C SER A 349 19.25 -3.48 8.18
N ILE A 350 19.16 -4.42 7.22
CA ILE A 350 20.30 -5.29 6.85
C ILE A 350 21.45 -4.47 6.29
N TYR A 351 21.14 -3.51 5.42
CA TYR A 351 22.16 -2.63 4.83
C TYR A 351 22.88 -1.78 5.88
N GLN A 352 22.15 -1.26 6.87
CA GLN A 352 22.76 -0.53 7.99
C GLN A 352 23.66 -1.41 8.85
N GLU A 353 23.20 -2.60 9.23
CA GLU A 353 24.00 -3.57 10.00
C GLU A 353 25.28 -3.95 9.22
N TRP A 354 25.16 -4.12 7.89
CA TRP A 354 26.30 -4.41 7.04
C TRP A 354 27.32 -3.25 7.00
N ARG A 355 26.86 -2.00 6.93
CA ARG A 355 27.72 -0.81 7.01
C ARG A 355 28.43 -0.70 8.35
N VAL A 356 27.73 -0.94 9.46
CA VAL A 356 28.30 -0.88 10.82
C VAL A 356 29.33 -1.98 11.05
N SER A 357 29.09 -3.19 10.53
CA SER A 357 30.02 -4.32 10.65
C SER A 357 31.25 -4.23 9.73
N HIS A 358 31.22 -3.40 8.69
CA HIS A 358 32.33 -3.24 7.73
C HIS A 358 32.82 -1.77 7.62
N PRO A 359 33.28 -1.16 8.72
CA PRO A 359 33.66 0.26 8.74
C PRO A 359 34.84 0.60 7.82
N ARG A 360 35.67 -0.40 7.46
CA ARG A 360 36.77 -0.23 6.49
C ARG A 360 36.30 -0.05 5.04
N GLN A 361 35.10 -0.54 4.70
CA GLN A 361 34.52 -0.44 3.36
C GLN A 361 33.63 0.81 3.21
N PHE A 362 33.12 1.33 4.33
CA PHE A 362 32.27 2.52 4.39
C PHE A 362 32.83 3.53 5.40
N PRO A 363 33.89 4.29 5.04
CA PRO A 363 34.40 5.33 5.93
C PRO A 363 33.29 6.33 6.26
N MET A 364 33.02 6.52 7.55
CA MET A 364 32.08 7.53 8.03
C MET A 364 32.56 8.92 7.59
N PRO A 365 31.68 9.83 7.12
CA PRO A 365 32.06 11.21 6.87
C PRO A 365 32.67 11.81 8.15
N ALA A 366 33.78 12.53 8.03
CA ALA A 366 34.52 13.12 9.17
C ALA A 366 33.65 14.04 10.06
N SER A 367 32.50 14.51 9.57
CA SER A 367 31.53 15.30 10.31
C SER A 367 30.75 14.54 11.39
N ALA A 368 30.77 13.20 11.39
CA ALA A 368 30.07 12.38 12.40
C ALA A 368 30.94 12.01 13.62
N VAL A 369 32.23 12.35 13.60
CA VAL A 369 33.20 12.03 14.66
C VAL A 369 33.04 12.85 15.96
N PRO A 370 32.59 14.13 15.96
CA PRO A 370 32.53 14.91 17.20
C PRO A 370 31.47 14.41 18.20
N GLU A 371 30.38 13.83 17.72
CA GLU A 371 29.21 13.51 18.55
C GLU A 371 29.38 12.18 19.33
N MET A 372 30.12 11.22 18.77
CA MET A 372 30.44 9.95 19.47
C MET A 372 31.57 10.08 20.49
N ALA A 373 32.49 11.03 20.33
CA ALA A 373 33.54 11.29 21.32
C ALA A 373 32.97 11.81 22.66
N ALA A 374 31.82 12.51 22.63
CA ALA A 374 31.15 13.00 23.83
C ALA A 374 30.44 11.89 24.64
N VAL A 375 30.11 10.75 24.02
CA VAL A 375 29.46 9.61 24.69
C VAL A 375 30.49 8.65 25.32
N ALA A 376 31.76 8.74 24.93
CA ALA A 376 32.83 7.84 25.35
C ALA A 376 33.78 8.45 26.40
N THR A 377 33.36 9.43 27.20
CA THR A 377 34.12 9.81 28.39
C THR A 377 33.90 8.77 29.50
N PRO A 378 34.94 8.06 29.96
CA PRO A 378 34.83 7.23 31.13
C PRO A 378 34.63 8.16 32.34
N VAL A 379 33.65 7.84 33.18
CA VAL A 379 33.50 8.44 34.50
C VAL A 379 34.81 8.21 35.25
N SER A 380 35.55 9.29 35.48
CA SER A 380 36.77 9.31 36.29
C SER A 380 36.49 8.70 37.65
N GLU A 381 37.28 7.69 38.02
CA GLU A 381 37.42 7.22 39.40
C GLU A 381 37.70 8.42 40.32
N ALA A 382 36.92 8.52 41.40
CA ALA A 382 37.22 9.39 42.52
C ALA A 382 38.33 8.75 43.38
N PRO A 383 39.30 9.52 43.89
CA PRO A 383 40.32 8.95 44.77
C PRO A 383 39.70 8.61 46.12
N HIS A 384 39.92 7.38 46.56
CA HIS A 384 39.85 7.00 47.96
C HIS A 384 40.98 7.72 48.70
N ASP A 385 40.66 8.76 49.46
CA ASP A 385 41.54 9.28 50.49
C ASP A 385 41.19 8.61 51.82
N GLU A 386 42.15 7.85 52.33
CA GLU A 386 42.27 7.45 53.74
C GLU A 386 42.54 8.69 54.61
N VAL A 387 41.80 8.80 55.73
CA VAL A 387 42.23 9.04 57.13
C VAL A 387 41.03 9.56 57.95
#